data_AF-A0A923B313-F1
#
_entry.id   AF-A0A923B313-F1
#
_cell.length_a   1.000
_cell.length_b   1.000
_cell.length_c   1.000
_cell.angle_alpha   90.00
_cell.angle_beta   90.00
_cell.angle_gamma   90.00
#
_symmetry.space_group_name_H-M   'P 1'
#
loop_
_entity.id
_entity.type
_entity.pdbx_description
1 polymer ?
#
loop_
_entity_poly.entity_id
_entity_poly.type
_entity_poly.pdbx_seq_one_letter_code
_entity_poly.pdbx_strand_id
1 'polypeptide(L)'
;MSTSQIPDLWSSSISPVVATPLALLRSQAVQLSNHTGGIVRADVVTASAKGSSREHCLVISAPALDFKQEIVKVVHDVPIVYPCSVYAEEFEDDSREPYWVASSPESVISALGQVLQSDRIVALINSLVAVSNEEEPTDSAVK
;
A
#
# COMPACT_ATOMS: atom_id res chain seq x y z
N MET A 1 -3.19 -39.90 -42.18
CA MET A 1 -2.95 -38.45 -42.39
C MET A 1 -2.64 -37.84 -41.05
N SER A 2 -1.38 -37.52 -40.78
CA SER A 2 -0.96 -36.95 -39.50
C SER A 2 -1.04 -35.43 -39.60
N THR A 3 -2.05 -34.83 -38.98
CA THR A 3 -2.15 -33.39 -38.84
C THR A 3 -1.05 -32.93 -37.90
N SER A 4 -0.05 -32.24 -38.43
CA SER A 4 0.98 -31.57 -37.63
C SER A 4 0.32 -30.41 -36.88
N GLN A 5 0.05 -30.60 -35.59
CA GLN A 5 -0.58 -29.58 -34.76
C GLN A 5 0.54 -28.64 -34.27
N ILE A 6 0.40 -27.34 -34.54
CA ILE A 6 1.34 -26.32 -34.05
C ILE A 6 1.30 -26.36 -32.51
N PRO A 7 2.45 -26.52 -31.84
CA PRO A 7 2.48 -26.58 -30.38
C PRO A 7 2.12 -25.22 -29.77
N ASP A 8 1.41 -25.27 -28.65
CA ASP A 8 1.19 -24.10 -27.81
C ASP A 8 2.52 -23.72 -27.12
N LEU A 9 2.96 -22.48 -27.33
CA LEU A 9 4.20 -21.94 -26.78
C LEU A 9 3.96 -20.90 -25.67
N TRP A 10 2.69 -20.64 -25.34
CA TRP A 10 2.34 -19.70 -24.27
C TRP A 10 2.69 -20.28 -22.91
N SER A 11 3.19 -19.44 -22.01
CA SER A 11 3.52 -19.86 -20.65
C SER A 11 2.25 -20.19 -19.87
N SER A 12 2.27 -21.29 -19.12
CA SER A 12 1.21 -21.63 -18.16
C SER A 12 1.11 -20.65 -16.99
N SER A 13 2.09 -19.76 -16.82
CA SER A 13 2.08 -18.71 -15.80
C SER A 13 1.21 -17.50 -16.14
N ILE A 14 0.63 -17.42 -17.34
CA ILE A 14 -0.31 -16.36 -17.71
C ILE A 14 -1.62 -16.58 -16.95
N SER A 15 -1.88 -15.75 -15.93
CA SER A 15 -3.10 -15.81 -15.12
C SER A 15 -4.08 -14.69 -15.54
N PRO A 16 -5.38 -15.00 -15.69
CA PRO A 16 -6.41 -13.98 -15.94
C PRO A 16 -6.75 -13.14 -14.70
N VAL A 17 -6.35 -13.60 -13.50
CA VAL A 17 -6.60 -12.90 -12.23
C VAL A 17 -5.27 -12.60 -11.59
N VAL A 18 -4.89 -11.32 -11.58
CA VAL A 18 -3.69 -10.81 -10.92
C VAL A 18 -4.11 -9.58 -10.12
N ALA A 19 -3.90 -9.60 -8.81
CA ALA A 19 -4.18 -8.45 -7.96
C ALA A 19 -3.24 -7.30 -8.35
N THR A 20 -3.78 -6.09 -8.52
CA THR A 20 -2.95 -4.92 -8.82
C THR A 20 -2.40 -4.31 -7.53
N PRO A 21 -1.27 -3.55 -7.57
CA PRO A 21 -0.78 -2.82 -6.42
C PRO A 21 -1.84 -1.89 -5.81
N LEU A 22 -2.62 -1.19 -6.63
CA LEU A 22 -3.74 -0.36 -6.15
C LEU A 22 -4.77 -1.17 -5.35
N ALA A 23 -5.14 -2.36 -5.81
CA ALA A 23 -6.08 -3.22 -5.09
C ALA A 23 -5.49 -3.72 -3.76
N LEU A 24 -4.21 -4.08 -3.75
CA LEU A 24 -3.49 -4.49 -2.54
C LEU A 24 -3.43 -3.35 -1.52
N LEU A 25 -3.03 -2.15 -1.92
CA LEU A 25 -2.98 -0.97 -1.04
C LEU A 25 -4.36 -0.62 -0.47
N ARG A 26 -5.42 -0.65 -1.30
CA ARG A 26 -6.80 -0.39 -0.83
C ARG A 26 -7.27 -1.43 0.18
N SER A 27 -6.92 -2.69 -0.02
CA SER A 27 -7.23 -3.75 0.95
C SER A 27 -6.58 -3.48 2.31
N GLN A 28 -5.31 -3.04 2.33
CA GLN A 28 -4.62 -2.69 3.57
C GLN A 28 -5.20 -1.45 4.24
N ALA A 29 -5.61 -0.44 3.45
CA ALA A 29 -6.25 0.76 3.97
C ALA A 29 -7.56 0.46 4.75
N VAL A 30 -8.38 -0.45 4.22
CA VAL A 30 -9.59 -0.93 4.89
C VAL A 30 -9.25 -1.69 6.18
N GLN A 31 -8.24 -2.56 6.13
CA GLN A 31 -7.81 -3.33 7.30
C GLN A 31 -7.35 -2.43 8.45
N LEU A 32 -6.55 -1.39 8.19
CA LEU A 32 -6.12 -0.45 9.23
C LEU A 32 -7.31 0.22 9.93
N SER A 33 -8.30 0.67 9.15
CA SER A 33 -9.51 1.29 9.71
C SER A 33 -10.28 0.31 10.60
N ASN A 34 -10.37 -0.96 10.20
CA ASN A 34 -11.02 -1.99 11.02
C ASN A 34 -10.25 -2.28 12.31
N HIS A 35 -8.91 -2.34 12.25
CA HIS A 35 -8.06 -2.63 13.40
C HIS A 35 -8.09 -1.54 14.47
N THR A 36 -8.30 -0.28 14.07
CA THR A 36 -8.27 0.88 14.97
C THR A 36 -9.65 1.45 15.28
N GLY A 37 -10.73 0.76 14.89
CA GLY A 37 -12.10 1.25 15.05
C GLY A 37 -12.39 2.55 14.29
N GLY A 38 -11.60 2.87 13.26
CA GLY A 38 -11.74 4.07 12.43
C GLY A 38 -11.15 5.35 13.04
N ILE A 39 -10.47 5.25 14.20
CA ILE A 39 -9.72 6.36 14.83
C ILE A 39 -8.57 6.79 13.93
N VAL A 40 -7.79 5.81 13.48
CA VAL A 40 -6.77 5.99 12.43
C VAL A 40 -7.29 5.35 11.16
N ARG A 41 -7.12 6.04 10.04
CA ARG A 41 -7.57 5.59 8.72
C ARG A 41 -6.40 5.58 7.77
N ALA A 42 -6.57 4.87 6.67
CA ALA A 42 -5.70 5.04 5.53
C ALA A 42 -6.52 5.19 4.26
N ASP A 43 -5.95 5.90 3.30
CA ASP A 43 -6.50 6.11 1.97
C ASP A 43 -5.41 5.86 0.93
N VAL A 44 -5.83 5.55 -0.30
CA VAL A 44 -4.90 5.41 -1.43
C VAL A 44 -5.10 6.56 -2.39
N VAL A 45 -4.10 7.45 -2.46
CA VAL A 45 -4.06 8.55 -3.41
C VAL A 45 -3.41 8.04 -4.70
N THR A 46 -4.01 8.34 -5.85
CA THR A 46 -3.46 7.94 -7.15
C THR A 46 -3.16 9.17 -7.99
N ALA A 47 -1.96 9.22 -8.55
CA ALA A 47 -1.53 10.28 -9.45
C ALA A 47 -1.04 9.71 -10.78
N SER A 48 -1.09 10.55 -11.81
CA SER A 48 -0.29 10.30 -13.02
C SER A 48 1.10 10.88 -12.77
N ALA A 49 2.14 10.06 -12.85
CA ALA A 49 3.52 10.55 -12.80
C ALA A 49 3.91 11.14 -14.18
N LYS A 50 5.06 11.81 -14.27
CA LYS A 50 5.56 12.30 -15.56
C LYS A 50 5.78 11.11 -16.51
N GLY A 51 5.24 11.19 -17.72
CA GLY A 51 5.36 10.13 -18.73
C GLY A 51 4.18 9.15 -18.70
N SER A 52 4.48 7.85 -18.87
CA SER A 52 3.50 6.77 -18.96
C SER A 52 3.34 5.99 -17.65
N SER A 53 3.66 6.57 -16.49
CA SER A 53 3.67 5.87 -15.21
C SER A 53 2.52 6.29 -14.29
N ARG A 54 2.07 5.36 -13.45
CA ARG A 54 1.06 5.53 -12.41
C ARG A 54 1.71 5.43 -11.05
N GLU A 55 1.25 6.28 -10.15
CA GLU A 55 1.70 6.33 -8.77
C GLU A 55 0.52 6.12 -7.83
N HIS A 56 0.71 5.27 -6.82
CA HIS A 56 -0.26 4.98 -5.78
C HIS A 56 0.39 5.14 -4.41
N CYS A 57 -0.13 6.06 -3.60
CA CYS A 57 0.40 6.37 -2.28
C CYS A 57 -0.59 5.92 -1.21
N LEU A 58 -0.13 5.09 -0.27
CA LEU A 58 -0.87 4.77 0.95
C LEU A 58 -0.59 5.84 2.00
N VAL A 59 -1.64 6.56 2.37
CA VAL A 59 -1.59 7.70 3.27
C VAL A 59 -2.35 7.35 4.54
N ILE A 60 -1.67 7.38 5.69
CA ILE A 60 -2.31 7.28 7.01
C ILE A 60 -2.87 8.65 7.38
N SER A 61 -4.04 8.68 8.02
CA SER A 61 -4.62 9.88 8.59
C SER A 61 -5.26 9.63 9.96
N ALA A 62 -5.19 10.63 10.84
CA ALA A 62 -5.92 10.67 12.11
C ALA A 62 -6.75 11.97 12.13
N PRO A 63 -8.05 11.90 11.78
CA PRO A 63 -8.88 13.09 11.55
C PRO A 63 -9.00 14.01 12.78
N ALA A 64 -9.04 13.44 13.99
CA ALA A 64 -9.12 14.20 15.24
C ALA A 64 -7.90 15.12 15.45
N LEU A 65 -6.76 14.78 14.84
CA LEU A 65 -5.48 15.47 15.00
C LEU A 65 -5.09 16.31 13.77
N ASP A 66 -5.95 16.38 12.75
CA ASP A 66 -5.61 16.92 11.42
C ASP A 66 -4.29 16.34 10.85
N PHE A 67 -3.99 15.09 11.18
CA PHE A 67 -2.74 14.43 10.80
C PHE A 67 -2.90 13.65 9.50
N LYS A 68 -1.91 13.76 8.60
CA LYS A 68 -1.77 12.95 7.38
C LYS A 68 -0.30 12.69 7.05
N GLN A 69 0.02 11.45 6.68
CA GLN A 69 1.37 11.08 6.26
C GLN A 69 1.34 9.94 5.22
N GLU A 70 2.09 10.10 4.14
CA GLU A 70 2.40 9.02 3.20
C GLU A 70 3.41 8.05 3.84
N ILE A 71 3.14 6.75 3.76
CA ILE A 71 4.02 5.71 4.32
C ILE A 71 4.52 4.71 3.28
N VAL A 72 3.80 4.56 2.16
CA VAL A 72 4.21 3.71 1.05
C VAL A 72 3.80 4.37 -0.26
N LYS A 73 4.70 4.34 -1.24
CA LYS A 73 4.41 4.72 -2.63
C LYS A 73 4.73 3.56 -3.56
N VAL A 74 3.82 3.26 -4.48
CA VAL A 74 4.04 2.24 -5.53
C VAL A 74 3.93 2.88 -6.90
N VAL A 75 4.93 2.66 -7.75
CA VAL A 75 5.01 3.20 -9.10
C VAL A 75 5.11 2.08 -10.11
N HIS A 76 4.34 2.15 -11.20
CA HIS A 76 4.43 1.22 -12.32
C HIS A 76 4.09 1.92 -13.65
N ASP A 77 4.38 1.28 -14.77
CA ASP A 77 4.05 1.83 -16.08
C ASP A 77 2.62 1.50 -16.51
N VAL A 78 2.07 2.26 -17.45
CA VAL A 78 0.77 2.00 -18.06
C VAL A 78 0.99 1.42 -19.45
N PRO A 79 0.38 0.26 -19.79
CA PRO A 79 -0.56 -0.55 -19.00
C PRO A 79 0.10 -1.64 -18.13
N ILE A 80 1.43 -1.63 -17.99
CA ILE A 80 2.22 -2.71 -17.38
C ILE A 80 2.28 -2.56 -15.86
N VAL A 81 1.43 -3.31 -15.15
CA VAL A 81 1.30 -3.23 -13.69
C VAL A 81 2.50 -3.85 -12.94
N TYR A 82 3.13 -4.87 -13.53
CA TYR A 82 4.31 -5.55 -12.98
C TYR A 82 5.43 -5.63 -14.02
N PRO A 83 6.70 -5.44 -13.64
CA PRO A 83 7.15 -5.10 -12.29
C PRO A 83 6.76 -3.66 -11.86
N CYS A 84 6.68 -3.42 -10.56
CA CYS A 84 6.47 -2.11 -9.97
C CYS A 84 7.55 -1.80 -8.93
N SER A 85 7.83 -0.52 -8.71
CA SER A 85 8.74 -0.05 -7.66
C SER A 85 7.93 0.34 -6.42
N VAL A 86 8.28 -0.20 -5.27
CA VAL A 86 7.71 0.13 -3.96
C VAL A 86 8.74 0.98 -3.22
N TYR A 87 8.33 2.17 -2.76
CA TYR A 87 9.15 3.13 -2.02
C TYR A 87 8.58 3.29 -0.62
N ALA A 88 9.45 3.28 0.38
CA ALA A 88 9.10 3.49 1.78
C ALA A 88 10.36 3.83 2.60
N GLU A 89 10.22 4.63 3.65
CA GLU A 89 11.35 5.01 4.52
C GLU A 89 11.92 3.80 5.30
N GLU A 90 11.13 2.75 5.46
CA GLU A 90 11.44 1.52 6.20
C GLU A 90 12.40 0.58 5.47
N PHE A 91 12.64 0.84 4.18
CA PHE A 91 13.61 0.06 3.44
C PHE A 91 15.03 0.53 3.81
N GLU A 92 15.82 -0.38 4.38
CA GLU A 92 17.24 -0.15 4.66
C GLU A 92 18.01 -0.04 3.34
N ASP A 93 18.36 1.18 2.92
CA ASP A 93 19.29 1.40 1.81
C ASP A 93 20.04 2.73 2.01
N ASP A 94 21.33 2.76 1.68
CA ASP A 94 22.19 3.95 1.65
C ASP A 94 21.88 4.86 0.44
N SER A 95 20.88 4.50 -0.37
CA SER A 95 20.42 5.28 -1.51
C SER A 95 19.51 6.44 -1.11
N ARG A 96 19.44 7.47 -1.96
CA ARG A 96 18.61 8.67 -1.70
C ARG A 96 17.11 8.41 -1.72
N GLU A 97 16.67 7.29 -2.31
CA GLU A 97 15.27 6.88 -2.36
C GLU A 97 15.22 5.36 -2.23
N PRO A 98 15.07 4.82 -1.00
CA PRO A 98 15.10 3.39 -0.79
C PRO A 98 13.85 2.74 -1.43
N TYR A 99 14.07 1.75 -2.29
CA TYR A 99 12.99 1.10 -3.05
C TYR A 99 13.21 -0.39 -3.27
N TRP A 100 12.10 -1.12 -3.42
CA TRP A 100 12.05 -2.53 -3.77
C TRP A 100 11.37 -2.72 -5.13
N VAL A 101 11.98 -3.50 -6.04
CA VAL A 101 11.33 -3.90 -7.31
C VAL A 101 10.51 -5.18 -7.11
N ALA A 102 9.20 -5.07 -7.25
CA ALA A 102 8.25 -6.15 -7.04
C ALA A 102 7.69 -6.62 -8.39
N SER A 103 7.95 -7.88 -8.75
CA SER A 103 7.57 -8.47 -10.04
C SER A 103 6.26 -9.27 -10.00
N SER A 104 5.65 -9.41 -8.82
CA SER A 104 4.38 -10.13 -8.62
C SER A 104 3.57 -9.57 -7.44
N PRO A 105 2.28 -9.90 -7.32
CA PRO A 105 1.45 -9.54 -6.16
C PRO A 105 2.06 -9.98 -4.83
N GLU A 106 2.61 -11.19 -4.77
CA GLU A 106 3.23 -11.75 -3.56
C GLU A 106 4.45 -10.94 -3.14
N SER A 107 5.26 -10.49 -4.09
CA SER A 107 6.41 -9.62 -3.79
C SER A 107 5.98 -8.24 -3.29
N VAL A 108 4.86 -7.69 -3.78
CA VAL A 108 4.28 -6.45 -3.23
C VAL A 108 3.77 -6.68 -1.81
N ILE A 109 3.06 -7.78 -1.55
CA ILE A 109 2.59 -8.12 -0.21
C ILE A 109 3.77 -8.24 0.77
N SER A 110 4.87 -8.87 0.35
CA SER A 110 6.08 -8.97 1.17
C SER A 110 6.66 -7.60 1.49
N ALA A 111 6.80 -6.71 0.50
CA ALA A 111 7.30 -5.36 0.69
C ALA A 111 6.38 -4.54 1.62
N LEU A 112 5.06 -4.63 1.44
CA LEU A 112 4.09 -3.99 2.33
C LEU A 112 4.18 -4.54 3.75
N GLY A 113 4.38 -5.85 3.93
CA GLY A 113 4.56 -6.47 5.24
C GLY A 113 5.75 -5.88 5.98
N GLN A 114 6.90 -5.73 5.31
CA GLN A 114 8.10 -5.11 5.89
C GLN A 114 7.84 -3.69 6.38
N VAL A 115 7.11 -2.88 5.60
CA VAL A 115 6.81 -1.49 5.96
C VAL A 115 5.79 -1.42 7.10
N LEU A 116 4.63 -2.06 6.91
CA LEU A 116 3.47 -1.93 7.80
C LEU A 116 3.69 -2.61 9.17
N GLN A 117 4.61 -3.57 9.25
CA GLN A 117 4.98 -4.25 10.49
C GLN A 117 6.26 -3.67 11.12
N SER A 118 6.85 -2.62 10.53
CA SER A 118 8.02 -1.97 11.14
C SER A 118 7.66 -1.34 12.48
N ASP A 119 8.61 -1.37 13.42
CA ASP A 119 8.43 -0.79 14.76
C ASP A 119 8.01 0.68 14.70
N ARG A 120 8.54 1.43 13.73
CA ARG A 120 8.23 2.84 13.51
C ARG A 120 6.76 3.06 13.14
N ILE A 121 6.25 2.33 12.14
CA ILE A 121 4.86 2.48 11.69
C ILE A 121 3.89 2.01 12.76
N VAL A 122 4.19 0.89 13.43
CA VAL A 122 3.36 0.39 14.54
C VAL A 122 3.33 1.41 15.69
N ALA A 123 4.48 1.96 16.09
CA ALA A 123 4.55 2.99 17.11
C ALA A 123 3.76 4.25 16.71
N LEU A 124 3.92 4.72 15.46
CA LEU A 124 3.17 5.86 14.94
C LEU A 124 1.66 5.64 15.05
N ILE A 125 1.14 4.51 14.56
CA ILE A 125 -0.29 4.21 14.61
C ILE A 125 -0.80 4.17 16.06
N ASN A 126 -0.08 3.49 16.96
CA ASN A 126 -0.46 3.41 18.37
C ASN A 126 -0.46 4.79 19.04
N SER A 127 0.52 5.64 18.74
CA SER A 127 0.57 7.02 19.23
C SER A 127 -0.60 7.85 18.70
N LEU A 128 -0.93 7.75 17.41
CA LEU A 128 -2.07 8.47 16.82
C LEU A 128 -3.39 8.03 17.46
N VAL A 129 -3.57 6.73 17.72
CA VAL A 129 -4.76 6.22 18.44
C VAL A 129 -4.81 6.79 19.85
N ALA A 130 -3.71 6.72 20.60
CA ALA A 130 -3.65 7.20 21.98
C ALA A 130 -3.99 8.70 22.07
N VAL A 131 -3.34 9.53 21.26
CA VAL A 131 -3.54 10.99 21.27
C VAL A 131 -4.93 11.37 20.76
N SER A 132 -5.46 10.66 19.75
CA SER A 132 -6.83 10.92 19.27
C SER A 132 -7.89 10.66 20.35
N ASN A 133 -7.68 9.68 21.23
CA ASN A 133 -8.58 9.41 22.35
C ASN A 133 -8.50 10.46 23.46
N GLU A 134 -7.40 11.22 23.55
CA GLU A 134 -7.28 12.36 24.48
C GLU A 134 -8.05 13.59 23.98
N GLU A 135 -8.15 13.75 22.65
CA GLU A 135 -8.84 14.87 21.99
C GLU A 135 -10.35 14.68 21.85
N GLU A 136 -10.90 13.47 22.12
CA GLU A 136 -12.35 13.33 22.22
C GLU A 136 -12.86 14.20 23.38
N PRO A 137 -13.75 15.18 23.13
CA PRO A 137 -14.24 16.03 24.19
C PRO A 137 -14.94 15.15 25.22
N THR A 138 -14.57 15.36 26.48
CA THR A 138 -15.19 14.78 27.67
C THR A 138 -16.60 15.39 27.87
N ASP A 139 -17.43 15.43 26.83
CA ASP A 139 -18.81 15.95 26.90
C ASP A 139 -19.80 14.81 27.13
N SER A 140 -19.52 14.02 28.17
CA SER A 140 -20.48 13.08 28.79
C SER A 140 -20.79 13.47 30.24
N ALA A 141 -20.51 14.70 30.63
CA ALA A 141 -21.06 15.31 31.83
C ALA A 141 -21.98 16.46 31.40
N VAL A 142 -23.25 16.39 31.83
CA VAL A 142 -24.39 17.29 31.52
C VAL A 142 -25.13 16.85 30.23
N LYS A 143 -26.30 16.20 30.28
CA LYS A 143 -27.45 16.34 31.19
C LYS A 143 -28.37 15.13 31.08
#